data_AF-A0A399J2S1-F1
#
_entry.id   AF-A0A399J2S1-F1
#
_cell.length_a   1.000
_cell.length_b   1.000
_cell.length_c   1.000
_cell.angle_alpha   90.00
_cell.angle_beta   90.00
_cell.angle_gamma   90.00
#
_symmetry.space_group_name_H-M   'P 1'
#
loop_
_entity.id
_entity.type
_entity.pdbx_description
1 polymer ?
#
loop_
_entity_poly.entity_id
_entity_poly.type
_entity_poly.pdbx_seq_one_letter_code
_entity_poly.pdbx_strand_id
1 'polypeptide(L)'
;MSNLEDLQGRILAAMERIGAGLDGLEPVREAPEPAAPGESVEDLMQALEDERYVSAQLEERVRALHERQDELEAELETARNAPAVLPVDDTAAEVIAALGQMENEINKLRAVNAHLRENNRAMRDVLASGAGVEADLLSASVEAEVEALRADHAAAQAQAEAILAALAPFVAEPETDPETGES
;
A
#
# COMPACT_ATOMS: atom_id res chain seq x y z
N MET A 1 33.15 13.83 -31.30
CA MET A 1 34.00 14.98 -30.90
C MET A 1 33.25 15.99 -30.03
N SER A 2 31.89 16.02 -30.00
CA SER A 2 31.12 16.95 -29.14
C SER A 2 31.28 16.73 -27.63
N ASN A 3 31.43 15.47 -27.17
CA ASN A 3 31.51 15.18 -25.73
C ASN A 3 32.69 15.86 -25.01
N LEU A 4 33.80 16.12 -25.71
CA LEU A 4 34.96 16.79 -25.13
C LEU A 4 34.72 18.30 -25.02
N GLU A 5 34.09 18.90 -26.02
CA GLU A 5 33.71 20.31 -26.04
C GLU A 5 32.63 20.60 -24.99
N ASP A 6 31.67 19.70 -24.81
CA ASP A 6 30.64 19.76 -23.77
C ASP A 6 31.25 19.68 -22.35
N LEU A 7 32.24 18.79 -22.16
CA LEU A 7 32.99 18.68 -20.90
C LEU A 7 33.82 19.95 -20.63
N GLN A 8 34.49 20.48 -21.65
CA GLN A 8 35.28 21.72 -21.53
C GLN A 8 34.39 22.93 -21.20
N GLY A 9 33.22 23.04 -21.83
CA GLY A 9 32.24 24.09 -21.53
C GLY A 9 31.72 24.02 -20.09
N ARG A 10 31.45 22.81 -19.59
CA ARG A 10 31.03 22.60 -18.18
C ARG A 10 32.13 22.92 -17.18
N ILE A 11 33.39 22.62 -17.48
CA ILE A 11 34.52 22.93 -16.60
C ILE A 11 34.72 24.45 -16.52
N LEU A 12 34.69 25.16 -17.65
CA LEU A 12 34.80 26.62 -17.68
C LEU A 12 33.70 27.30 -16.85
N ALA A 13 32.45 26.85 -17.00
CA ALA A 13 31.32 27.37 -16.22
C ALA A 13 31.46 27.09 -14.71
N ALA A 14 32.01 25.93 -14.34
CA ALA A 14 32.27 25.60 -12.94
C ALA A 14 33.38 26.48 -12.34
N MET A 15 34.43 26.77 -13.11
CA MET A 15 35.53 27.64 -12.68
C MET A 15 35.08 29.09 -12.50
N GLU A 16 34.27 29.64 -13.41
CA GLU A 16 33.69 30.99 -13.24
C GLU A 16 32.80 31.09 -12.00
N ARG A 17 31.98 30.06 -11.72
CA ARG A 17 31.15 30.02 -10.52
C ARG A 17 31.98 29.97 -9.23
N ILE A 18 33.09 29.24 -9.22
CA ILE A 18 33.99 29.20 -8.06
C ILE A 18 34.71 30.54 -7.90
N GLY A 19 35.15 31.17 -8.99
CA GLY A 19 35.73 32.52 -8.96
C GLY A 19 34.78 33.55 -8.34
N ALA A 20 33.54 33.59 -8.82
CA ALA A 20 32.50 34.46 -8.26
C ALA A 20 32.17 34.13 -6.78
N GLY A 21 32.23 32.86 -6.41
CA GLY A 21 32.04 32.43 -5.01
C GLY A 21 33.20 32.83 -4.09
N LEU A 22 34.43 32.91 -4.61
CA LEU A 22 35.60 33.35 -3.86
C LEU A 22 35.65 34.87 -3.70
N ASP A 23 35.21 35.64 -4.71
CA ASP A 23 35.09 37.10 -4.60
C ASP A 23 34.05 37.50 -3.54
N GLY A 24 33.00 36.68 -3.35
CA GLY A 24 32.03 36.85 -2.27
C GLY A 24 32.53 36.41 -0.88
N LEU A 25 33.67 35.73 -0.81
CA LEU A 25 34.35 35.30 0.42
C LEU A 25 35.53 36.20 0.77
N GLU A 26 35.64 37.40 0.15
CA GLU A 26 36.59 38.42 0.60
C GLU A 26 36.48 38.51 2.13
N PRO A 27 37.59 38.28 2.85
CA PRO A 27 37.52 38.10 4.28
C PRO A 27 37.00 39.40 4.87
N VAL A 28 35.77 39.37 5.37
CA VAL A 28 35.28 40.29 6.39
C VAL A 28 36.16 40.03 7.62
N ARG A 29 37.38 40.52 7.56
CA ARG A 29 38.24 40.73 8.70
C ARG A 29 38.04 42.18 9.11
N GLU A 30 36.79 42.49 9.46
CA GLU A 30 36.54 43.55 10.42
C GLU A 30 37.24 43.11 11.70
N ALA A 31 38.35 43.76 12.02
CA ALA A 31 38.91 43.69 13.34
C ALA A 31 37.82 44.13 14.34
N PRO A 32 37.65 43.45 15.48
CA PRO A 32 36.66 43.90 16.46
C PRO A 32 36.99 45.33 16.88
N GLU A 33 36.01 46.22 16.75
CA GLU A 33 36.10 47.57 17.32
C GLU A 33 36.41 47.46 18.82
N PRO A 34 37.26 48.35 19.37
CA PRO A 34 37.48 48.39 20.81
C PRO A 34 36.15 48.70 21.49
N ALA A 35 35.77 47.85 22.45
CA ALA A 35 34.53 47.94 23.21
C ALA A 35 34.21 49.38 23.64
N ALA A 36 32.96 49.80 23.41
CA ALA A 36 32.47 51.10 23.82
C ALA A 36 32.69 51.32 25.33
N PRO A 37 33.12 52.52 25.77
CA PRO A 37 33.34 52.79 27.18
C PRO A 37 31.98 52.90 27.89
N GLY A 38 31.55 51.80 28.52
CA GLY A 38 30.28 51.74 29.25
C GLY A 38 29.98 50.41 29.93
N GLU A 39 30.48 49.28 29.41
CA GLU A 39 30.37 47.98 30.08
C GLU A 39 31.56 47.75 31.01
N SER A 40 31.29 47.53 32.30
CA SER A 40 32.32 47.13 33.23
C SER A 40 32.81 45.71 32.89
N VAL A 41 34.02 45.36 33.31
CA VAL A 41 34.56 44.00 33.11
C VAL A 41 33.65 42.96 33.77
N GLU A 42 33.04 43.30 34.91
CA GLU A 42 31.98 42.49 35.54
C GLU A 42 30.77 42.26 34.63
N ASP A 43 30.27 43.29 33.92
CA ASP A 43 29.11 43.15 33.02
C ASP A 43 29.42 42.23 31.83
N LEU A 44 30.63 42.34 31.26
CA LEU A 44 31.10 41.47 30.18
C LEU A 44 31.31 40.02 30.65
N MET A 45 31.78 39.82 31.88
CA MET A 45 31.91 38.49 32.48
C MET A 45 30.55 37.85 32.72
N GLN A 46 29.58 38.62 33.21
CA GLN A 46 28.21 38.16 33.40
C GLN A 46 27.55 37.78 32.07
N ALA A 47 27.67 38.62 31.04
CA ALA A 47 27.15 38.33 29.70
C ALA A 47 27.78 37.07 29.09
N LEU A 48 29.09 36.85 29.31
CA LEU A 48 29.79 35.65 28.86
C LEU A 48 29.34 34.39 29.61
N GLU A 49 29.04 34.49 30.90
CA GLU A 49 28.47 33.38 31.69
C GLU A 49 27.06 33.05 31.24
N ASP A 50 26.22 34.06 31.00
CA ASP A 50 24.86 33.90 30.48
C ASP A 50 24.87 33.27 29.07
N GLU A 51 25.76 33.72 28.19
CA GLU A 51 25.93 33.16 26.84
C GLU A 51 26.42 31.71 26.89
N ARG A 52 27.37 31.38 27.77
CA ARG A 52 27.83 30.00 27.98
C ARG A 52 26.72 29.10 28.51
N TYR A 53 25.87 29.61 29.40
CA TYR A 53 24.73 28.87 29.92
C TYR A 53 23.70 28.59 28.82
N VAL A 54 23.38 29.58 27.99
CA VAL A 54 22.50 29.41 26.84
C VAL A 54 23.10 28.45 25.81
N SER A 55 24.40 28.56 25.52
CA SER A 55 25.11 27.64 24.61
C SER A 55 25.03 26.21 25.12
N ALA A 56 25.27 25.97 26.41
CA ALA A 56 25.17 24.65 27.01
C ALA A 56 23.75 24.06 26.89
N GLN A 57 22.70 24.87 27.11
CA GLN A 57 21.31 24.42 26.93
C GLN A 57 20.98 24.12 25.46
N LEU A 58 21.49 24.93 24.52
CA LEU A 58 21.28 24.71 23.09
C LEU A 58 22.01 23.45 22.62
N GLU A 59 23.24 23.21 23.08
CA GLU A 59 23.99 21.99 22.81
C GLU A 59 23.27 20.74 23.33
N GLU A 60 22.69 20.81 24.53
CA GLU A 60 21.88 19.72 25.09
C GLU A 60 20.62 19.47 24.25
N ARG A 61 19.90 20.53 23.85
CA ARG A 61 18.73 20.42 22.97
C ARG A 61 19.08 19.85 21.60
N VAL A 62 20.19 20.28 21.01
CA VAL A 62 20.67 19.77 19.72
C VAL A 62 21.02 18.29 19.84
N ARG A 63 21.67 17.88 20.93
CA ARG A 63 21.97 16.47 21.19
C ARG A 63 20.70 15.63 21.30
N ALA A 64 19.73 16.07 22.10
CA ALA A 64 18.46 15.38 22.27
C ALA A 64 17.65 15.30 20.95
N LEU A 65 17.74 16.32 20.10
CA LEU A 65 17.11 16.30 18.78
C LEU A 65 17.79 15.30 17.84
N HIS A 66 19.13 15.22 17.84
CA HIS A 66 19.85 14.23 17.04
C HIS A 66 19.53 12.80 17.50
N GLU A 67 19.53 12.54 18.80
CA GLU A 67 19.16 11.22 19.35
C GLU A 67 17.75 10.79 18.89
N ARG A 68 16.78 11.71 18.98
CA ARG A 68 15.42 11.46 18.48
C ARG A 68 15.36 11.27 16.97
N GLN A 69 16.20 11.98 16.22
CA GLN A 69 16.26 11.85 14.77
C GLN A 69 16.85 10.49 14.37
N ASP A 70 17.92 10.07 15.03
CA ASP A 70 18.55 8.76 14.84
C ASP A 70 17.59 7.62 15.20
N GLU A 71 16.81 7.76 16.28
CA GLU A 71 15.74 6.81 16.65
C GLU A 71 14.66 6.73 15.57
N LEU A 72 14.16 7.86 15.10
CA LEU A 72 13.14 7.91 14.03
C LEU A 72 13.69 7.37 12.71
N GLU A 73 14.94 7.65 12.37
CA GLU A 73 15.60 7.10 11.18
C GLU A 73 15.77 5.59 11.28
N ALA A 74 16.16 5.08 12.45
CA ALA A 74 16.23 3.65 12.71
C ALA A 74 14.84 2.99 12.64
N GLU A 75 13.80 3.63 13.18
CA GLU A 75 12.42 3.17 13.09
C GLU A 75 11.91 3.16 11.64
N LEU A 76 12.19 4.22 10.88
CA LEU A 76 11.83 4.31 9.46
C LEU A 76 12.59 3.30 8.60
N GLU A 77 13.88 3.09 8.83
CA GLU A 77 14.64 2.04 8.15
C GLU A 77 14.16 0.65 8.56
N THR A 78 13.75 0.46 9.82
CA THR A 78 13.14 -0.80 10.26
C THR A 78 11.78 -1.00 9.60
N ALA A 79 10.94 0.02 9.47
CA ALA A 79 9.65 -0.05 8.78
C ALA A 79 9.78 -0.24 7.26
N ARG A 80 10.84 0.32 6.66
CA ARG A 80 11.14 0.22 5.23
C ARG A 80 11.77 -1.13 4.85
N ASN A 81 12.62 -1.66 5.74
CA ASN A 81 13.27 -2.96 5.56
C ASN A 81 12.49 -4.10 6.21
N ALA A 82 11.47 -3.79 7.02
CA ALA A 82 10.45 -4.75 7.39
C ALA A 82 9.90 -5.30 6.07
N PRO A 83 9.89 -6.64 5.90
CA PRO A 83 9.19 -7.21 4.76
C PRO A 83 7.79 -6.61 4.77
N ALA A 84 7.35 -6.09 3.64
CA ALA A 84 5.96 -5.71 3.45
C ALA A 84 5.14 -6.99 3.63
N VAL A 85 4.78 -7.32 4.86
CA VAL A 85 3.69 -8.23 5.18
C VAL A 85 2.43 -7.40 4.97
N LEU A 86 2.21 -6.98 3.73
CA LEU A 86 0.86 -7.08 3.21
C LEU A 86 0.59 -8.60 3.23
N PRO A 87 -0.44 -9.10 3.92
CA PRO A 87 -0.85 -10.49 3.78
C PRO A 87 -1.39 -10.70 2.36
N VAL A 88 -0.49 -10.76 1.38
CA VAL A 88 -0.83 -10.93 -0.05
C VAL A 88 -1.12 -12.38 -0.36
N ASP A 89 -0.67 -13.33 0.46
CA ASP A 89 -0.72 -14.73 0.02
C ASP A 89 -2.01 -15.46 0.44
N ASP A 90 -2.47 -15.35 1.70
CA ASP A 90 -3.61 -16.16 2.14
C ASP A 90 -4.97 -15.59 1.71
N THR A 91 -5.23 -14.30 1.97
CA THR A 91 -6.53 -13.68 1.66
C THR A 91 -6.78 -13.54 0.15
N ALA A 92 -5.74 -13.17 -0.61
CA ALA A 92 -5.87 -13.08 -2.06
C ALA A 92 -6.02 -14.46 -2.70
N ALA A 93 -5.34 -15.49 -2.18
CA ALA A 93 -5.53 -16.86 -2.65
C ALA A 93 -6.94 -17.38 -2.36
N GLU A 94 -7.51 -17.08 -1.20
CA GLU A 94 -8.90 -17.42 -0.86
C GLU A 94 -9.90 -16.77 -1.81
N VAL A 95 -9.73 -15.48 -2.12
CA VAL A 95 -10.59 -14.77 -3.09
C VAL A 95 -10.47 -15.38 -4.49
N ILE A 96 -9.25 -15.67 -4.95
CA ILE A 96 -9.01 -16.30 -6.26
C ILE A 96 -9.64 -17.70 -6.31
N ALA A 97 -9.52 -18.48 -5.24
CA ALA A 97 -10.13 -19.80 -5.16
C ALA A 97 -11.66 -19.73 -5.19
N ALA A 98 -12.27 -18.81 -4.43
CA ALA A 98 -13.71 -18.60 -4.39
C ALA A 98 -14.26 -18.15 -5.76
N LEU A 99 -13.55 -17.26 -6.46
CA LEU A 99 -13.89 -16.87 -7.83
C LEU A 99 -13.81 -18.04 -8.81
N GLY A 100 -12.78 -18.88 -8.70
CA GLY A 100 -12.65 -20.09 -9.52
C GLY A 100 -13.81 -21.09 -9.30
N GLN A 101 -14.24 -21.27 -8.05
CA GLN A 101 -15.42 -22.11 -7.74
C GLN A 101 -16.70 -21.50 -8.32
N MET A 102 -16.89 -20.19 -8.17
CA MET A 102 -18.04 -19.47 -8.76
C MET A 102 -18.10 -19.63 -10.28
N GLU A 103 -16.97 -19.52 -10.98
CA GLU A 103 -16.91 -19.73 -12.43
C GLU A 103 -17.28 -21.16 -12.83
N ASN A 104 -16.80 -22.15 -12.08
CA ASN A 104 -17.15 -23.55 -12.32
C ASN A 104 -18.65 -23.80 -12.16
N GLU A 105 -19.26 -23.30 -11.08
CA GLU A 105 -20.70 -23.46 -10.85
C GLU A 105 -21.54 -22.71 -11.89
N ILE A 106 -21.13 -21.52 -12.35
CA ILE A 106 -21.80 -20.81 -13.45
C ILE A 106 -21.71 -21.61 -14.76
N ASN A 107 -20.55 -22.20 -15.06
CA ASN A 107 -20.38 -23.02 -16.26
C ASN A 107 -21.22 -24.30 -16.19
N LYS A 108 -21.31 -24.94 -15.02
CA LYS A 108 -22.19 -26.07 -14.76
C LYS A 108 -23.66 -25.68 -14.94
N LEU A 109 -24.09 -24.56 -14.35
CA LEU A 109 -25.45 -24.04 -14.50
C LEU A 109 -25.82 -23.81 -15.97
N ARG A 110 -24.91 -23.25 -16.77
CA ARG A 110 -25.11 -23.06 -18.22
C ARG A 110 -25.29 -24.39 -18.94
N ALA A 111 -24.45 -25.38 -18.65
CA ALA A 111 -24.53 -26.71 -19.26
C ALA A 111 -25.85 -27.42 -18.91
N VAL A 112 -26.23 -27.42 -17.63
CA VAL A 112 -27.48 -28.04 -17.17
C VAL A 112 -28.70 -27.34 -17.78
N ASN A 113 -28.70 -26.01 -17.86
CA ASN A 113 -29.77 -25.27 -18.53
C ASN A 113 -29.83 -25.52 -20.04
N ALA A 114 -28.70 -25.77 -20.70
CA ALA A 114 -28.70 -26.19 -22.11
C ALA A 114 -29.39 -27.56 -22.26
N HIS A 115 -29.06 -28.50 -21.38
CA HIS A 115 -29.68 -29.83 -21.37
C HIS A 115 -31.19 -29.77 -21.05
N LEU A 116 -31.60 -28.95 -20.07
CA LEU A 116 -33.02 -28.73 -19.76
C LEU A 116 -33.78 -28.17 -20.96
N ARG A 117 -33.20 -27.23 -21.73
CA ARG A 117 -33.82 -26.69 -22.94
C ARG A 117 -33.96 -27.73 -24.04
N GLU A 118 -32.97 -28.60 -24.20
CA GLU A 118 -33.02 -29.72 -25.13
C GLU A 118 -34.12 -30.72 -24.76
N ASN A 119 -34.20 -31.11 -23.49
CA ASN A 119 -35.25 -32.00 -22.99
C ASN A 119 -36.65 -31.41 -23.18
N ASN A 120 -36.82 -30.12 -22.87
CA ASN A 120 -38.06 -29.39 -23.15
C ASN A 120 -38.40 -29.32 -24.64
N ARG A 121 -37.40 -29.30 -25.52
CA ARG A 121 -37.62 -29.33 -26.97
C ARG A 121 -38.11 -30.72 -27.41
N ALA A 122 -37.45 -31.79 -26.95
CA ALA A 122 -37.88 -33.16 -27.22
C ALA A 122 -39.32 -33.43 -26.75
N MET A 123 -39.68 -32.97 -25.55
CA MET A 123 -41.05 -33.01 -25.02
C MET A 123 -42.05 -32.29 -25.94
N ARG A 124 -41.72 -31.08 -26.43
CA ARG A 124 -42.58 -30.33 -27.35
C ARG A 124 -42.73 -31.03 -28.70
N ASP A 125 -41.67 -31.63 -29.22
CA ASP A 125 -41.70 -32.34 -30.51
C ASP A 125 -42.60 -33.60 -30.42
N VAL A 126 -42.52 -34.35 -29.31
CA VAL A 126 -43.41 -35.50 -29.04
C VAL A 126 -44.86 -35.03 -28.94
N LEU A 127 -45.13 -33.98 -28.16
CA LEU A 127 -46.48 -33.42 -28.03
C LEU A 127 -47.04 -32.90 -29.36
N ALA A 128 -46.20 -32.25 -30.18
CA ALA A 128 -46.59 -31.74 -31.50
C ALA A 128 -46.91 -32.85 -32.51
N SER A 129 -46.28 -34.01 -32.38
CA SER A 129 -46.58 -35.19 -33.20
C SER A 129 -47.92 -35.85 -32.83
N GLY A 130 -48.57 -35.41 -31.74
CA GLY A 130 -49.79 -36.02 -31.22
C GLY A 130 -49.57 -37.35 -30.50
N ALA A 131 -48.31 -37.80 -30.38
CA ALA A 131 -47.94 -38.93 -29.54
C ALA A 131 -48.06 -38.53 -28.06
N GLY A 132 -48.53 -39.47 -27.23
CA GLY A 132 -48.50 -39.30 -25.78
C GLY A 132 -47.05 -39.25 -25.28
N VAL A 133 -46.79 -38.49 -24.21
CA VAL A 133 -45.47 -38.45 -23.58
C VAL A 133 -45.19 -39.79 -22.90
N GLU A 134 -44.09 -40.43 -23.27
CA GLU A 134 -43.62 -41.67 -22.66
C GLU A 134 -43.11 -41.43 -21.23
N ALA A 135 -43.28 -42.43 -20.35
CA ALA A 135 -42.92 -42.30 -18.93
C ALA A 135 -41.42 -42.02 -18.71
N ASP A 136 -40.56 -42.59 -19.56
CA ASP A 136 -39.10 -42.40 -19.48
C ASP A 136 -38.71 -40.96 -19.86
N LEU A 137 -39.37 -40.39 -20.86
CA LEU A 137 -39.16 -39.00 -21.29
C LEU A 137 -39.61 -38.00 -20.20
N LEU A 138 -40.75 -38.28 -19.56
CA LEU A 138 -41.23 -37.49 -18.43
C LEU A 138 -40.26 -37.57 -17.24
N SER A 139 -39.77 -38.77 -16.92
CA SER A 139 -38.82 -38.97 -15.81
C SER A 139 -37.52 -38.21 -16.08
N ALA A 140 -36.98 -38.31 -17.30
CA ALA A 140 -35.80 -37.55 -17.71
C ALA A 140 -36.02 -36.03 -17.64
N SER A 141 -37.22 -35.53 -17.98
CA SER A 141 -37.55 -34.10 -17.87
C SER A 141 -37.56 -33.63 -16.41
N VAL A 142 -38.14 -34.41 -15.50
CA VAL A 142 -38.18 -34.08 -14.07
C VAL A 142 -36.77 -34.12 -13.48
N GLU A 143 -35.96 -35.11 -13.85
CA GLU A 143 -34.55 -35.18 -13.44
C GLU A 143 -33.74 -33.97 -13.92
N ALA A 144 -33.93 -33.55 -15.18
CA ALA A 144 -33.28 -32.37 -15.73
C ALA A 144 -33.70 -31.08 -15.03
N GLU A 145 -34.96 -30.95 -14.60
CA GLU A 145 -35.46 -29.80 -13.85
C GLU A 145 -34.88 -29.74 -12.43
N VAL A 146 -34.84 -30.88 -11.74
CA VAL A 146 -34.23 -30.98 -10.41
C VAL A 146 -32.74 -30.67 -10.47
N GLU A 147 -32.02 -31.17 -11.48
CA GLU A 147 -30.60 -30.86 -11.66
C GLU A 147 -30.39 -29.37 -11.97
N ALA A 148 -31.27 -28.75 -12.76
CA ALA A 148 -31.21 -27.31 -13.03
C ALA A 148 -31.42 -26.46 -11.76
N LEU A 149 -32.39 -26.83 -10.92
CA LEU A 149 -32.63 -26.15 -9.64
C LEU A 149 -31.45 -26.32 -8.67
N ARG A 150 -30.85 -27.51 -8.62
CA ARG A 150 -29.65 -27.76 -7.80
C ARG A 150 -28.46 -26.95 -8.27
N ALA A 151 -28.23 -26.90 -9.58
CA ALA A 151 -27.15 -26.11 -10.17
C ALA A 151 -27.36 -24.60 -9.94
N ASP A 152 -28.61 -24.12 -9.99
CA ASP A 152 -28.94 -22.72 -9.71
C ASP A 152 -28.64 -22.35 -8.26
N HIS A 153 -29.05 -23.22 -7.32
CA HIS A 153 -28.75 -23.05 -5.91
C HIS A 153 -27.24 -23.07 -5.63
N ALA A 154 -26.50 -24.03 -6.22
CA ALA A 154 -25.05 -24.14 -6.05
C ALA A 154 -24.32 -22.90 -6.61
N ALA A 155 -24.73 -22.39 -7.77
CA ALA A 155 -24.18 -21.17 -8.34
C ALA A 155 -24.46 -19.94 -7.46
N ALA A 156 -25.66 -19.84 -6.87
CA ALA A 156 -25.99 -18.77 -5.93
C ALA A 156 -25.17 -18.85 -4.63
N GLN A 157 -24.93 -20.05 -4.11
CA GLN A 157 -24.06 -20.26 -2.94
C GLN A 157 -22.61 -19.86 -3.24
N ALA A 158 -22.05 -20.32 -4.37
CA ALA A 158 -20.69 -19.98 -4.76
C ALA A 158 -20.51 -18.48 -5.01
N GLN A 159 -21.52 -17.80 -5.55
CA GLN A 159 -21.52 -16.33 -5.67
C GLN A 159 -21.50 -15.65 -4.29
N ALA A 160 -22.32 -16.12 -3.34
CA ALA A 160 -22.34 -15.58 -1.99
C ALA A 160 -20.99 -15.79 -1.28
N GLU A 161 -20.38 -16.96 -1.41
CA GLU A 161 -19.05 -17.27 -0.87
C GLU A 161 -17.96 -16.37 -1.48
N ALA A 162 -17.98 -16.14 -2.80
CA ALA A 162 -17.04 -15.24 -3.46
C ALA A 162 -17.20 -13.79 -2.98
N ILE A 163 -18.43 -13.31 -2.76
CA ILE A 163 -18.69 -11.99 -2.20
C ILE A 163 -18.17 -11.91 -0.76
N LEU A 164 -18.44 -12.92 0.07
CA LEU A 164 -17.97 -12.97 1.45
C LEU A 164 -16.45 -12.98 1.52
N ALA A 165 -15.77 -13.77 0.69
CA ALA A 165 -14.31 -13.79 0.60
C ALA A 165 -13.76 -12.41 0.21
N ALA A 166 -14.39 -11.72 -0.74
CA ALA A 166 -13.98 -10.39 -1.16
C ALA A 166 -14.20 -9.31 -0.07
N LEU A 167 -15.22 -9.48 0.77
CA LEU A 167 -15.56 -8.53 1.84
C LEU A 167 -14.82 -8.81 3.16
N ALA A 168 -14.39 -10.06 3.41
CA ALA A 168 -13.68 -10.48 4.61
C ALA A 168 -12.53 -9.54 5.05
N PRO A 169 -11.61 -9.08 4.17
CA PRO A 169 -10.51 -8.20 4.57
C PRO A 169 -10.95 -6.81 5.02
N PHE A 170 -12.17 -6.38 4.72
CA PHE A 170 -12.71 -5.07 5.15
C PHE A 170 -13.51 -5.15 6.45
N VAL A 171 -13.85 -6.36 6.91
CA VAL A 171 -14.62 -6.61 8.14
C VAL A 171 -13.73 -7.09 9.28
N ALA A 172 -12.57 -7.67 8.98
CA ALA A 172 -11.56 -7.98 9.99
C ALA A 172 -11.02 -6.68 10.59
N GLU A 173 -11.34 -6.43 11.87
CA GLU A 173 -10.75 -5.33 12.63
C GLU A 173 -9.23 -5.49 12.64
N PRO A 174 -8.44 -4.41 12.50
CA PRO A 174 -7.01 -4.49 12.74
C PRO A 174 -6.84 -4.92 14.20
N GLU A 175 -6.22 -6.08 14.44
CA GLU A 175 -5.86 -6.50 15.79
C GLU A 175 -5.12 -5.34 16.46
N THR A 176 -5.76 -4.74 17.47
CA THR A 176 -5.15 -3.71 18.28
C THR A 176 -3.99 -4.35 19.01
N ASP A 177 -2.77 -3.97 18.62
CA ASP A 177 -1.54 -4.33 19.29
C ASP A 177 -1.70 -4.03 20.80
N PRO A 178 -1.55 -5.00 21.71
CA PRO A 178 -1.68 -4.72 23.12
C PRO A 178 -0.55 -3.79 23.53
N GLU A 179 -0.91 -2.54 23.82
CA GLU A 179 -0.04 -1.53 24.41
C GLU A 179 0.86 -2.15 25.47
N THR A 180 2.14 -1.91 25.28
CA THR A 180 3.20 -1.84 26.28
C THR A 180 2.66 -1.37 27.64
N GLY A 181 2.30 -2.33 28.49
CA GLY A 181 2.01 -2.11 29.89
C GLY A 181 3.31 -1.90 30.65
N GLU A 182 3.78 -0.65 30.70
CA GLU A 182 4.68 -0.18 31.75
C GLU A 182 4.03 -0.36 33.13
N SER A 183 4.72 -1.04 34.04
CA SER A 183 4.62 -0.90 35.50
C SER A 183 5.90 -1.39 36.16
#